data_AF-A0A8R1ER50-F1
#
_entry.id   AF-A0A8R1ER50-F1
#
_cell.length_a   1.000
_cell.length_b   1.000
_cell.length_c   1.000
_cell.angle_alpha   90.00
_cell.angle_beta   90.00
_cell.angle_gamma   90.00
#
_symmetry.space_group_name_H-M   'P 1'
#
loop_
_entity.id
_entity.type
_entity.pdbx_description
1 polymer ?
#
loop_
_entity_poly.entity_id
_entity_poly.type
_entity_poly.pdbx_seq_one_letter_code
_entity_poly.pdbx_strand_id
1 'polypeptide(L)'
;MGCPKYGLNINPSKTQILMNKYVTRSDINILNTRIDSSQTVKYLGRTVADDGSLTEEVARRIRAGWAAFNAIRREVLQSPQKIRKRLLSTTVIPAMTYGCETWTFKESDTTRLQRADFGYFRPINAVEGTSENQENRYERNLEFGALFPHLRDDLNVVCASSSTSESCL
;
A
#
# COMPACT_ATOMS: atom_id res chain seq x y z
N MET A 1 19.65 25.48 18.64
CA MET A 1 20.11 26.51 17.68
C MET A 1 20.66 25.80 16.45
N GLY A 2 19.98 25.85 15.31
CA GLY A 2 20.34 25.11 14.08
C GLY A 2 21.39 25.85 13.26
N CYS A 3 21.28 25.87 11.92
CA CYS A 3 22.27 26.53 11.06
C CYS A 3 22.17 28.07 11.21
N PRO A 4 23.09 28.73 11.95
CA PRO A 4 22.96 30.15 12.26
C PRO A 4 23.11 31.01 11.01
N LYS A 5 23.88 30.52 10.04
CA LYS A 5 24.09 31.14 8.72
C LYS A 5 22.77 31.39 7.97
N TYR A 6 21.75 30.56 8.18
CA TYR A 6 20.46 30.67 7.49
C TYR A 6 19.28 30.93 8.44
N GLY A 7 19.53 31.18 9.73
CA GLY A 7 18.48 31.43 10.72
C GLY A 7 17.55 30.24 11.00
N LEU A 8 17.92 29.02 10.61
CA LEU A 8 17.09 27.82 10.82
C LEU A 8 17.46 27.13 12.14
N ASN A 9 16.45 26.65 12.88
CA ASN A 9 16.64 25.90 14.12
C ASN A 9 16.13 24.45 14.00
N ILE A 10 16.93 23.48 14.44
CA ILE A 10 16.55 22.07 14.45
C ILE A 10 15.67 21.81 15.68
N ASN A 11 14.55 21.10 15.48
CA ASN A 11 13.70 20.65 16.57
C ASN A 11 14.07 19.20 16.93
N PRO A 12 14.85 18.96 17.99
CA PRO A 12 15.31 17.62 18.33
C PRO A 12 14.16 16.65 18.63
N SER A 13 13.04 17.13 19.18
CA SER A 13 11.87 16.29 19.49
C SER A 13 11.14 15.76 18.24
N LYS A 14 11.33 16.40 17.08
CA LYS A 14 10.76 15.96 15.79
C LYS A 14 11.80 15.29 14.89
N THR A 15 13.08 15.34 15.27
CA THR A 15 14.18 14.79 14.47
C THR A 15 14.49 13.39 14.97
N GLN A 16 14.53 12.43 14.05
CA GLN A 16 14.95 11.06 14.32
C GLN A 16 15.97 10.65 13.25
N ILE A 17 16.84 9.72 13.62
CA ILE A 17 17.86 9.22 12.71
C ILE A 17 17.46 7.83 12.24
N LEU A 18 17.44 7.67 10.91
CA LEU A 18 17.27 6.39 10.25
C LEU A 18 18.62 5.99 9.64
N MET A 19 19.19 4.88 10.08
CA MET A 19 20.49 4.39 9.61
C MET A 19 20.29 3.17 8.72
N ASN A 20 20.86 3.17 7.52
CA ASN A 20 20.83 1.98 6.66
C ASN A 20 21.67 0.84 7.26
N LYS A 21 21.35 -0.42 6.94
CA LYS A 21 22.07 -1.63 7.36
C LYS A 21 23.57 -1.64 7.09
N TYR A 22 24.04 -0.81 6.15
CA TYR A 22 25.45 -0.68 5.80
C TYR A 22 26.24 0.25 6.72
N VAL A 23 25.57 0.97 7.63
CA VAL A 23 26.19 1.92 8.56
C VAL A 23 26.24 1.32 9.95
N THR A 24 27.39 1.42 10.62
CA THR A 24 27.53 1.03 12.02
C THR A 24 26.68 1.95 12.89
N ARG A 25 25.74 1.36 13.64
CA ARG A 25 24.88 2.10 14.57
C ARG A 25 25.74 2.81 15.62
N SER A 26 25.56 4.12 15.73
CA SER A 26 26.33 4.98 16.61
C SER A 26 25.46 6.11 17.14
N ASP A 27 25.79 6.60 18.32
CA ASP A 27 25.09 7.75 18.88
C ASP A 27 25.48 9.02 18.14
N ILE A 28 24.47 9.71 17.62
CA ILE A 28 24.65 10.97 16.91
C ILE A 28 24.09 12.08 17.78
N ASN A 29 24.99 12.97 18.18
CA ASN A 29 24.66 14.17 18.95
C ASN A 29 24.56 15.35 17.99
N ILE A 30 23.40 15.99 17.96
CA ILE A 30 23.18 17.25 17.24
C ILE A 30 23.03 18.33 18.31
N LEU A 31 23.91 19.34 18.30
CA LEU A 31 23.83 20.50 19.20
C LEU A 31 23.83 20.09 20.69
N ASN A 32 24.74 19.20 21.07
CA ASN A 32 24.86 18.61 22.42
C ASN A 32 23.60 17.86 22.90
N THR A 33 22.64 17.59 22.02
CA THR A 33 21.47 16.77 22.29
C THR A 33 21.60 15.46 21.55
N ARG A 34 21.47 14.34 22.26
CA ARG A 34 21.41 13.01 21.65
C ARG A 34 20.10 12.89 20.88
N ILE A 35 20.19 12.50 19.61
CA ILE A 35 19.00 12.25 18.78
C ILE A 35 18.72 10.77 18.74
N ASP A 36 17.44 10.42 18.88
CA ASP A 36 17.01 9.03 18.87
C ASP A 36 17.15 8.41 17.48
N SER A 37 17.83 7.26 17.43
CA SER A 37 17.84 6.40 16.26
C SER A 37 16.62 5.48 16.27
N SER A 38 15.88 5.40 15.17
CA SER A 38 14.70 4.55 15.02
C SER A 38 14.86 3.60 13.84
N GLN A 39 14.25 2.42 13.93
CA GLN A 39 14.23 1.45 12.82
C GLN A 39 13.21 1.84 11.75
N THR A 40 12.16 2.56 12.13
CA THR A 40 11.11 3.04 11.23
C THR A 40 10.80 4.49 11.51
N VAL A 41 10.72 5.30 10.46
CA VAL A 41 10.46 6.75 10.55
C VAL A 41 9.37 7.12 9.54
N LYS A 42 8.50 8.06 9.92
CA LYS A 42 7.51 8.62 9.01
C LYS A 42 8.11 9.79 8.25
N TYR A 43 8.11 9.72 6.93
CA TYR A 43 8.58 10.76 6.04
C TYR A 43 7.54 11.03 4.95
N LEU A 44 7.09 12.29 4.84
CA LEU A 44 6.07 12.73 3.87
C LEU A 44 4.81 11.85 3.84
N GLY A 45 4.39 11.36 5.01
CA GLY A 45 3.21 10.49 5.13
C GLY A 45 3.42 9.05 4.69
N ARG A 46 4.66 8.61 4.42
CA ARG A 46 5.09 7.22 4.22
C ARG A 46 5.91 6.73 5.41
N THR A 47 5.78 5.46 5.77
CA THR A 47 6.71 4.80 6.70
C THR A 47 7.93 4.28 5.93
N VAL A 48 9.14 4.63 6.38
CA VAL A 48 10.41 4.17 5.82
C VAL A 48 11.13 3.34 6.88
N ALA A 49 11.53 2.12 6.52
CA ALA A 49 12.29 1.22 7.38
C ALA A 49 13.79 1.28 7.07
N ASP A 50 14.62 1.00 8.07
CA ASP A 50 16.08 1.01 8.00
C ASP A 50 16.67 -0.05 7.06
N ASP A 51 15.96 -1.18 6.92
CA ASP A 51 16.26 -2.27 5.99
C ASP A 51 15.70 -2.05 4.57
N GLY A 52 14.97 -0.95 4.35
CA GLY A 52 14.28 -0.64 3.09
C GLY A 52 13.02 -1.48 2.85
N SER A 53 12.54 -2.25 3.82
CA SER A 53 11.33 -3.06 3.69
C SER A 53 10.08 -2.19 3.60
N LEU A 54 9.16 -2.59 2.73
CA LEU A 54 7.84 -1.99 2.59
C LEU A 54 6.79 -2.63 3.49
N THR A 55 7.16 -3.64 4.27
CA THR A 55 6.20 -4.51 4.96
C THR A 55 5.23 -3.72 5.85
N GLU A 56 5.74 -2.76 6.62
CA GLU A 56 4.94 -1.89 7.48
C GLU A 56 4.11 -0.87 6.71
N GLU A 57 4.67 -0.27 5.66
CA GLU A 57 3.98 0.72 4.83
C GLU A 57 2.81 0.07 4.07
N VAL A 58 3.03 -1.10 3.47
CA VAL A 58 1.98 -1.92 2.83
C VAL A 58 0.89 -2.25 3.84
N ALA A 59 1.25 -2.70 5.04
CA ALA A 59 0.28 -2.99 6.09
C ALA A 59 -0.52 -1.75 6.50
N ARG A 60 0.13 -0.59 6.56
CA ARG A 60 -0.51 0.69 6.90
C ARG A 60 -1.49 1.13 5.82
N ARG A 61 -1.15 0.97 4.54
CA ARG A 61 -2.05 1.28 3.42
C ARG A 61 -3.23 0.34 3.32
N ILE A 62 -3.03 -0.96 3.59
CA ILE A 62 -4.13 -1.92 3.71
C ILE A 62 -5.07 -1.48 4.84
N ARG A 63 -4.56 -1.10 6.02
CA ARG A 63 -5.40 -0.56 7.10
C ARG A 63 -6.15 0.72 6.70
N ALA A 64 -5.50 1.61 5.94
CA ALA A 64 -6.15 2.81 5.43
C ALA A 64 -7.28 2.48 4.44
N GLY A 65 -7.07 1.51 3.55
CA GLY A 65 -8.11 0.97 2.66
C GLY A 65 -9.30 0.40 3.44
N TRP A 66 -9.04 -0.41 4.47
CA TRP A 66 -10.10 -0.92 5.36
C TRP A 66 -10.83 0.19 6.11
N ALA A 67 -10.14 1.20 6.59
CA ALA A 67 -10.77 2.35 7.25
C ALA A 67 -11.68 3.10 6.27
N ALA A 68 -11.23 3.35 5.04
CA ALA A 68 -12.03 3.97 3.99
C ALA A 68 -13.26 3.12 3.64
N PHE A 69 -13.08 1.80 3.47
CA PHE A 69 -14.18 0.88 3.21
C PHE A 69 -15.22 0.89 4.32
N ASN A 70 -14.78 0.82 5.58
CA ASN A 70 -15.68 0.84 6.73
C ASN A 70 -16.45 2.15 6.86
N ALA A 71 -15.85 3.28 6.44
CA ALA A 71 -16.52 4.58 6.42
C ALA A 71 -17.68 4.65 5.41
N ILE A 72 -17.57 3.96 4.27
CA ILE A 72 -18.62 3.93 3.21
C ILE A 72 -19.41 2.62 3.15
N ARG A 73 -19.27 1.77 4.17
CA ARG A 73 -19.76 0.38 4.12
C ARG A 73 -21.28 0.33 3.94
N ARG A 74 -22.03 1.23 4.58
CA ARG A 74 -23.50 1.22 4.51
C ARG A 74 -23.98 1.58 3.11
N GLU A 75 -23.39 2.61 2.54
CA GLU A 75 -23.66 3.17 1.22
C GLU A 75 -23.34 2.13 0.15
N VAL A 76 -22.19 1.45 0.28
CA VAL A 76 -21.81 0.36 -0.61
C VAL A 76 -22.83 -0.77 -0.53
N LEU A 77 -23.21 -1.25 0.66
CA LEU A 77 -24.15 -2.38 0.76
C LEU A 77 -25.56 -2.05 0.21
N GLN A 78 -26.00 -0.79 0.30
CA GLN A 78 -27.33 -0.36 -0.16
C GLN A 78 -27.37 0.08 -1.63
N SER A 79 -26.22 0.34 -2.25
CA SER A 79 -26.15 0.86 -3.62
C SER A 79 -26.27 -0.24 -4.69
N PRO A 80 -26.74 0.07 -5.91
CA PRO A 80 -26.60 -0.79 -7.08
C PRO A 80 -25.13 -1.07 -7.43
N GLN A 81 -24.85 -2.22 -8.04
CA GLN A 81 -23.51 -2.71 -8.38
C GLN A 81 -22.60 -1.66 -9.05
N LYS A 82 -23.10 -0.95 -10.07
CA LYS A 82 -22.33 0.09 -10.77
C LYS A 82 -21.86 1.21 -9.84
N ILE A 83 -22.71 1.61 -8.90
CA ILE A 83 -22.38 2.63 -7.89
C ILE A 83 -21.41 2.06 -6.85
N ARG A 84 -21.58 0.79 -6.43
CA ARG A 84 -20.64 0.11 -5.52
C ARG A 84 -19.22 0.08 -6.07
N LYS A 85 -19.05 -0.37 -7.32
CA LYS A 85 -17.75 -0.43 -7.99
C LYS A 85 -17.11 0.95 -8.03
N ARG A 86 -17.87 1.97 -8.45
CA ARG A 86 -17.39 3.36 -8.49
C ARG A 86 -16.96 3.86 -7.11
N LEU A 87 -17.78 3.66 -6.08
CA LEU A 87 -17.47 4.10 -4.72
C LEU A 87 -16.17 3.48 -4.21
N LEU A 88 -15.95 2.18 -4.44
CA LEU A 88 -14.70 1.51 -4.05
C LEU A 88 -13.50 2.04 -4.84
N SER A 89 -13.61 2.15 -6.17
CA SER A 89 -12.52 2.63 -7.02
C SER A 89 -12.13 4.08 -6.73
N THR A 90 -13.06 4.93 -6.26
CA THR A 90 -12.76 6.34 -5.96
C THR A 90 -12.34 6.60 -4.50
N THR A 91 -12.52 5.64 -3.58
CA THR A 91 -12.24 5.87 -2.14
C THR A 91 -11.25 4.88 -1.56
N VAL A 92 -11.51 3.58 -1.71
CA VAL A 92 -10.73 2.50 -1.09
C VAL A 92 -9.44 2.27 -1.86
N ILE A 93 -9.52 2.20 -3.20
CA ILE A 93 -8.34 1.99 -4.05
C ILE A 93 -7.31 3.10 -3.84
N PRO A 94 -7.63 4.41 -3.93
CA PRO A 94 -6.65 5.47 -3.72
C PRO A 94 -6.04 5.48 -2.31
N ALA A 95 -6.83 5.14 -1.28
CA ALA A 95 -6.32 5.06 0.10
C ALA A 95 -5.29 3.93 0.27
N MET A 96 -5.51 2.81 -0.43
CA MET A 96 -4.61 1.65 -0.43
C MET A 96 -3.38 1.84 -1.33
N THR A 97 -3.51 2.53 -2.46
CA THR A 97 -2.45 2.59 -3.48
C THR A 97 -1.60 3.86 -3.46
N TYR A 98 -1.91 4.81 -2.56
CA TYR A 98 -1.10 6.02 -2.46
C TYR A 98 0.36 5.69 -2.13
N GLY A 99 1.27 6.24 -2.95
CA GLY A 99 2.71 6.12 -2.79
C GLY A 99 3.32 4.87 -3.41
N CYS A 100 2.51 3.96 -3.98
CA CYS A 100 2.96 2.73 -4.64
C CYS A 100 3.92 3.01 -5.81
N GLU A 101 3.82 4.16 -6.46
CA GLU A 101 4.73 4.59 -7.54
C GLU A 101 6.19 4.75 -7.07
N THR A 102 6.41 4.88 -5.76
CA THR A 102 7.75 5.04 -5.15
C THR A 102 8.23 3.77 -4.44
N TRP A 103 7.52 2.66 -4.60
CA TRP A 103 7.78 1.42 -3.90
C TRP A 103 8.59 0.46 -4.77
N THR A 104 9.63 -0.12 -4.19
CA THR A 104 10.31 -1.28 -4.76
C THR A 104 9.60 -2.55 -4.27
N PHE A 105 8.64 -3.02 -5.04
CA PHE A 105 7.81 -4.16 -4.65
C PHE A 105 8.63 -5.45 -4.55
N LYS A 106 8.24 -6.28 -3.59
CA LYS A 106 8.52 -7.72 -3.57
C LYS A 106 7.23 -8.44 -3.93
N GLU A 107 7.35 -9.64 -4.50
CA GLU A 107 6.19 -10.48 -4.83
C GLU A 107 5.26 -10.70 -3.62
N SER A 108 5.84 -10.83 -2.41
CA SER A 108 5.10 -10.97 -1.16
C SER A 108 4.25 -9.74 -0.82
N ASP A 109 4.72 -8.53 -1.14
CA ASP A 109 3.99 -7.28 -0.90
C ASP A 109 2.85 -7.11 -1.90
N THR A 110 3.07 -7.44 -3.18
CA THR A 110 2.04 -7.47 -4.22
C THR A 110 0.93 -8.46 -3.86
N THR A 111 1.29 -9.66 -3.42
CA THR A 111 0.34 -10.69 -2.99
C THR A 111 -0.52 -10.21 -1.81
N ARG A 112 0.07 -9.47 -0.86
CA ARG A 112 -0.67 -8.90 0.29
C ARG A 112 -1.67 -7.84 -0.14
N LEU A 113 -1.29 -6.96 -1.07
CA LEU A 113 -2.21 -5.96 -1.62
C LEU A 113 -3.35 -6.60 -2.40
N GLN A 114 -3.05 -7.60 -3.24
CA GLN A 114 -4.08 -8.34 -3.98
C GLN A 114 -5.08 -9.02 -3.03
N ARG A 115 -4.60 -9.70 -1.99
CA ARG A 115 -5.48 -10.32 -0.98
C ARG A 115 -6.36 -9.28 -0.27
N ALA A 116 -5.82 -8.12 0.05
CA ALA A 116 -6.59 -7.03 0.64
C ALA A 116 -7.66 -6.52 -0.34
N ASP A 117 -7.30 -6.32 -1.61
CA ASP A 117 -8.21 -5.92 -2.67
C ASP A 117 -9.40 -6.87 -2.80
N PHE A 118 -9.13 -8.16 -2.95
CA PHE A 118 -10.16 -9.20 -2.96
C PHE A 118 -11.05 -9.16 -1.71
N GLY A 119 -10.46 -8.85 -0.54
CA GLY A 119 -11.19 -8.70 0.71
C GLY A 119 -12.26 -7.60 0.69
N TYR A 120 -11.99 -6.45 0.04
CA TYR A 120 -12.97 -5.36 -0.06
C TYR A 120 -14.13 -5.70 -0.99
N PHE A 121 -13.85 -6.43 -2.08
CA PHE A 121 -14.86 -6.77 -3.09
C PHE A 121 -15.65 -8.04 -2.76
N ARG A 122 -15.14 -8.93 -1.89
CA ARG A 122 -15.81 -10.19 -1.53
C ARG A 122 -17.26 -10.01 -1.02
N PRO A 123 -17.57 -9.06 -0.11
CA PRO A 123 -18.94 -8.85 0.36
C PRO A 123 -19.91 -8.41 -0.75
N ILE A 124 -19.40 -7.78 -1.81
CA ILE A 124 -20.19 -7.29 -2.94
C ILE A 124 -20.45 -8.43 -3.92
N ASN A 125 -19.38 -9.15 -4.25
CA ASN A 125 -19.37 -10.25 -5.21
C ASN A 125 -20.17 -11.47 -4.75
N ALA A 126 -20.43 -11.64 -3.45
CA ALA A 126 -21.26 -12.71 -2.91
C ALA A 126 -22.77 -12.49 -3.12
N VAL A 127 -23.19 -11.27 -3.48
CA VAL A 127 -24.59 -10.93 -3.79
C VAL A 127 -24.93 -11.27 -5.25
N GLU A 128 -23.91 -11.51 -6.09
CA GLU A 128 -24.05 -11.72 -7.54
C GLU A 128 -23.50 -13.10 -7.92
N GLY A 129 -24.20 -13.79 -8.82
CA GLY A 129 -23.83 -15.13 -9.30
C GLY A 129 -22.41 -15.20 -9.89
N THR A 130 -21.90 -16.42 -9.99
CA THR A 130 -20.47 -16.74 -10.20
C THR A 130 -19.88 -16.35 -11.56
N SER A 131 -20.67 -16.14 -12.62
CA SER A 131 -20.17 -15.87 -13.97
C SER A 131 -19.68 -14.42 -14.17
N GLU A 132 -20.38 -13.42 -13.63
CA GLU A 132 -20.02 -12.00 -13.72
C GLU A 132 -18.77 -11.65 -12.87
N ASN A 133 -18.39 -12.55 -11.98
CA ASN A 133 -17.27 -12.40 -11.05
C ASN A 133 -15.90 -12.52 -11.72
N GLN A 134 -15.78 -13.27 -12.82
CA GLN A 134 -14.51 -13.45 -13.54
C GLN A 134 -14.15 -12.23 -14.40
N GLU A 135 -15.08 -11.69 -15.19
CA GLU A 135 -14.87 -10.46 -15.98
C GLU A 135 -14.50 -9.27 -15.11
N ASN A 136 -15.19 -9.09 -13.98
CA ASN A 136 -14.86 -8.03 -13.02
C ASN A 136 -13.47 -8.19 -12.38
N ARG A 137 -12.96 -9.42 -12.26
CA ARG A 137 -11.60 -9.67 -11.77
C ARG A 137 -10.56 -9.28 -12.82
N TYR A 138 -10.80 -9.58 -14.10
CA TYR A 138 -9.90 -9.18 -15.19
C TYR A 138 -9.88 -7.66 -15.36
N GLU A 139 -11.03 -6.99 -15.38
CA GLU A 139 -11.12 -5.52 -15.48
C GLU A 139 -10.45 -4.82 -14.29
N ARG A 140 -10.62 -5.32 -13.06
CA ARG A 140 -9.89 -4.75 -11.90
C ARG A 140 -8.40 -4.98 -11.95
N ASN A 141 -7.95 -6.16 -12.38
CA ASN A 141 -6.53 -6.43 -12.59
C ASN A 141 -5.96 -5.57 -13.73
N LEU A 142 -6.77 -5.28 -14.75
CA LEU A 142 -6.42 -4.40 -15.87
C LEU A 142 -6.35 -2.94 -15.42
N GLU A 143 -7.31 -2.45 -14.62
CA GLU A 143 -7.29 -1.12 -14.02
C GLU A 143 -6.14 -0.94 -13.03
N PHE A 144 -5.89 -1.93 -12.17
CA PHE A 144 -4.74 -1.92 -11.25
C PHE A 144 -3.42 -1.95 -12.04
N GLY A 145 -3.32 -2.80 -13.06
CA GLY A 145 -2.16 -2.87 -13.97
C GLY A 145 -2.02 -1.65 -14.90
N ALA A 146 -3.10 -0.91 -15.18
CA ALA A 146 -3.10 0.33 -15.96
C ALA A 146 -2.79 1.56 -15.11
N LEU A 147 -3.22 1.58 -13.85
CA LEU A 147 -2.83 2.57 -12.85
C LEU A 147 -1.34 2.48 -12.53
N PHE A 148 -0.74 1.29 -12.72
CA PHE A 148 0.68 1.04 -12.47
C PHE A 148 1.35 0.33 -13.66
N PRO A 149 1.64 1.03 -14.78
CA PRO A 149 2.19 0.42 -15.99
C PRO A 149 3.55 -0.25 -15.80
N HIS A 150 4.35 0.25 -14.85
CA HIS A 150 5.68 -0.28 -14.47
C HIS A 150 5.60 -1.54 -13.60
N LEU A 151 4.40 -1.94 -13.17
CA LEU A 151 4.13 -3.14 -12.38
C LEU A 151 3.50 -4.27 -13.23
N ARG A 152 3.31 -4.04 -14.53
CA ARG A 152 2.65 -4.98 -15.45
C ARG A 152 3.42 -6.29 -15.62
N ASP A 153 4.75 -6.24 -15.57
CA ASP A 153 5.59 -7.42 -15.80
C ASP A 153 5.61 -8.38 -14.59
N ASP A 154 5.44 -7.87 -13.36
CA ASP A 154 5.35 -8.71 -12.14
C ASP A 154 3.94 -9.26 -11.89
N LEU A 155 2.88 -8.54 -12.27
CA LEU A 155 1.50 -9.00 -12.08
C LEU A 155 1.06 -10.06 -13.11
N ASN A 156 1.61 -10.05 -14.33
CA ASN A 156 1.28 -11.03 -15.37
C ASN A 156 1.76 -12.46 -15.03
N VAL A 157 2.84 -12.60 -14.24
CA VAL A 157 3.41 -13.91 -13.86
C VAL A 157 2.50 -14.66 -12.87
N VAL A 158 1.80 -13.94 -11.99
CA VAL A 158 0.91 -14.54 -10.97
C VAL A 158 -0.49 -14.86 -11.53
N CYS A 159 -0.94 -14.11 -12.55
CA CYS A 159 -2.23 -14.41 -13.20
C CYS A 159 -2.17 -15.68 -14.06
N ALA A 160 -1.03 -16.01 -14.68
CA ALA A 160 -0.86 -17.25 -15.45
C ALA A 160 -0.81 -18.52 -14.57
N SER A 161 -0.41 -18.41 -13.29
CA SER A 161 -0.27 -19.57 -12.40
C SER A 161 -1.54 -19.97 -11.66
N SER A 162 -2.65 -19.22 -11.81
CA SER A 162 -3.94 -19.55 -11.19
C SER A 162 -5.02 -20.00 -12.19
N SER A 163 -4.67 -20.21 -13.46
CA SER A 163 -5.57 -20.74 -14.51
C SER A 163 -5.23 -22.17 -14.94
N THR A 164 -4.69 -23.01 -14.05
CA THR A 164 -4.62 -24.46 -14.31
C THR A 164 -5.36 -25.23 -13.23
N SER A 165 -6.69 -25.30 -13.39
CA SER A 165 -7.46 -26.47 -13.00
C SER A 165 -8.29 -26.92 -14.19
N GLU A 166 -7.96 -28.12 -14.66
CA GLU A 166 -8.80 -29.08 -15.40
C GLU A 166 -9.07 -28.81 -16.88
N SER A 167 -8.19 -29.36 -17.73
CA SER A 167 -8.59 -30.34 -18.77
C SER A 167 -7.35 -30.87 -19.49
N CYS A 168 -6.88 -32.05 -19.08
CA CYS A 168 -6.16 -32.95 -19.99
C CYS A 168 -6.36 -34.39 -19.48
N LEU A 169 -7.25 -35.10 -20.17
CA LEU A 169 -6.97 -36.47 -20.58
C LEU A 169 -5.80 -36.45 -21.58
#